data_AF-H9FHP9-F1
#
_entry.id   AF-H9FHP9-F1
#
_cell.length_a   1.000
_cell.length_b   1.000
_cell.length_c   1.000
_cell.angle_alpha   90.00
_cell.angle_beta   90.00
_cell.angle_gamma   90.00
#
_symmetry.space_group_name_H-M   'P 1'
#
loop_
_entity.id
_entity.type
_entity.pdbx_description
1 polymer ?
#
loop_
_entity_poly.entity_id
_entity_poly.type
_entity_poly.pdbx_seq_one_letter_code
_entity_poly.pdbx_strand_id
1 'polypeptide(L)'
;ADGKRLASVVIDDSHTIVLWDWKKGEKLSIARGSKDKIFVVKMNPYVPDKLITAGIKHMKFWRKAGGGLIGRKGYIGTLGKNDTMMCAVYGWTEEM
;
A
#
# COMPACT_ATOMS: atom_id res chain seq x y z
N ALA A 1 -7.37 -9.77 -6.18
CA ALA A 1 -6.71 -8.71 -6.98
C ALA A 1 -7.06 -9.02 -8.42
N ASP A 2 -7.25 -8.01 -9.27
CA ASP A 2 -7.68 -8.21 -10.66
C ASP A 2 -6.61 -8.89 -11.56
N GLY A 3 -5.41 -9.13 -11.03
CA GLY A 3 -4.29 -9.75 -11.73
C GLY A 3 -3.66 -8.87 -12.82
N LYS A 4 -4.14 -7.63 -12.99
CA LYS A 4 -3.67 -6.71 -14.05
C LYS A 4 -2.57 -5.78 -13.58
N ARG A 5 -2.48 -5.55 -12.27
CA ARG A 5 -1.56 -4.59 -11.68
C ARG A 5 -0.57 -5.26 -10.73
N LEU A 6 0.63 -4.70 -10.69
CA LEU A 6 1.68 -5.08 -9.74
C LEU A 6 1.97 -3.89 -8.84
N ALA A 7 2.16 -4.13 -7.55
CA ALA A 7 2.66 -3.13 -6.61
C ALA A 7 4.02 -3.58 -6.08
N SER A 8 4.97 -2.66 -6.05
CA SER A 8 6.32 -2.90 -5.51
C SER A 8 6.72 -1.79 -4.54
N VAL A 9 7.64 -2.12 -3.64
CA VAL A 9 8.30 -1.15 -2.77
C VAL A 9 9.79 -1.20 -3.03
N VAL A 10 10.38 -0.06 -3.37
CA VAL A 10 11.81 0.10 -3.63
C VAL A 10 12.55 0.28 -2.33
N ILE A 11 13.77 -0.23 -2.23
CA ILE A 11 14.67 0.01 -1.08
C ILE A 11 15.46 1.29 -1.38
N ASP A 12 14.82 2.43 -1.15
CA ASP A 12 15.42 3.77 -1.19
C ASP A 12 15.10 4.54 0.10
N ASP A 13 15.63 5.76 0.26
CA ASP A 13 15.46 6.60 1.46
C ASP A 13 13.99 6.87 1.85
N SER A 14 13.06 6.69 0.92
CA SER A 14 11.64 6.93 1.12
C SER A 14 10.77 5.69 0.96
N HIS A 15 11.39 4.53 0.82
CA HIS A 15 10.76 3.26 0.46
C HIS A 15 9.67 3.45 -0.60
N THR A 16 10.06 3.96 -1.77
CA THR A 16 9.15 4.37 -2.83
C THR A 16 8.20 3.24 -3.23
N ILE A 17 6.91 3.54 -3.24
CA ILE A 17 5.85 2.65 -3.71
C ILE A 17 5.64 2.92 -5.20
N VAL A 18 5.60 1.83 -5.98
CA VAL A 18 5.30 1.90 -7.41
C VAL A 18 4.14 0.98 -7.75
N LEU A 19 3.19 1.49 -8.53
CA LEU A 19 2.11 0.73 -9.12
C LEU A 19 2.33 0.60 -10.63
N TRP A 20 2.14 -0.59 -11.17
CA TRP A 20 2.45 -0.93 -12.55
C TRP A 20 1.25 -1.57 -13.25
N ASP A 21 1.15 -1.36 -14.57
CA ASP A 21 0.55 -2.33 -15.49
C ASP A 21 1.69 -3.25 -15.91
N TRP A 22 1.79 -4.41 -15.26
CA TRP A 22 2.94 -5.28 -15.40
C TRP A 22 2.99 -5.95 -16.78
N LYS A 23 1.84 -6.15 -17.43
CA LYS A 23 1.77 -6.75 -18.76
C LYS A 23 2.28 -5.79 -19.82
N LYS A 24 2.03 -4.49 -19.65
CA LYS A 24 2.51 -3.45 -20.56
C LYS A 24 3.90 -2.91 -20.20
N GLY A 25 4.40 -3.22 -19.01
CA GLY A 25 5.63 -2.62 -18.50
C GLY A 25 5.49 -1.14 -18.14
N GLU A 26 4.26 -0.66 -17.94
CA GLU A 26 3.97 0.76 -17.72
C GLU A 26 3.89 1.11 -16.22
N LYS A 27 4.52 2.22 -15.85
CA LYS A 27 4.41 2.79 -14.50
C LYS A 27 3.12 3.60 -14.39
N LEU A 28 2.19 3.15 -13.56
CA LEU A 28 0.90 3.80 -13.36
C LEU A 28 0.96 4.91 -12.31
N SER A 29 1.73 4.70 -11.23
CA SER A 29 1.84 5.66 -10.14
C SER A 29 3.12 5.47 -9.33
N ILE A 30 3.58 6.56 -8.72
CA ILE A 30 4.71 6.59 -7.79
C ILE A 30 4.33 7.38 -6.54
N ALA A 31 4.75 6.93 -5.36
CA ALA A 31 4.62 7.69 -4.14
C ALA A 31 5.72 7.36 -3.13
N ARG A 32 6.13 8.34 -2.34
CA ARG A 32 7.02 8.12 -1.19
C ARG A 32 6.26 7.34 -0.11
N GLY A 33 6.81 6.20 0.32
CA GLY A 33 6.19 5.32 1.30
C GLY A 33 6.41 5.78 2.74
N SER A 34 7.62 5.53 3.24
CA SER A 34 8.06 5.76 4.62
C SER A 34 9.58 5.92 4.70
N LYS A 35 10.07 6.63 5.72
CA LYS A 35 11.50 6.66 6.04
C LYS A 35 12.00 5.32 6.58
N ASP A 36 11.15 4.64 7.36
CA ASP A 36 11.44 3.32 7.90
C ASP A 36 11.00 2.20 6.96
N LYS A 37 11.56 1.00 7.15
CA LYS A 37 11.32 -0.15 6.29
C LYS A 37 9.84 -0.52 6.20
N ILE A 38 9.38 -0.72 4.97
CA ILE A 38 8.06 -1.27 4.64
C ILE A 38 8.24 -2.75 4.31
N PHE A 39 7.55 -3.62 5.04
CA PHE A 39 7.63 -5.07 4.85
C PHE A 39 6.44 -5.62 4.07
N VAL A 40 5.34 -4.86 4.02
CA VAL A 40 4.07 -5.30 3.45
C VAL A 40 3.61 -4.29 2.41
N VAL A 41 3.25 -4.78 1.23
CA VAL A 41 2.39 -4.09 0.26
C VAL A 41 1.32 -5.07 -0.20
N LYS A 42 0.05 -4.67 -0.13
CA LYS A 42 -1.07 -5.50 -0.60
C LYS A 42 -2.06 -4.64 -1.36
N MET A 43 -2.37 -5.04 -2.58
CA MET A 43 -3.47 -4.48 -3.32
C MET A 43 -4.79 -5.02 -2.78
N ASN A 44 -5.80 -4.15 -2.73
CA ASN A 44 -7.15 -4.58 -2.38
C ASN A 44 -7.66 -5.53 -3.48
N PRO A 45 -8.13 -6.74 -3.12
CA PRO A 45 -8.50 -7.71 -4.11
C PRO A 45 -9.81 -7.39 -4.86
N TYR A 46 -10.62 -6.48 -4.32
CA TYR A 46 -11.98 -6.14 -4.76
C TYR A 46 -12.09 -4.72 -5.30
N VAL A 47 -11.28 -3.79 -4.79
CA VAL A 47 -11.23 -2.38 -5.22
C VAL A 47 -9.86 -2.09 -5.85
N PRO A 48 -9.71 -2.16 -7.18
CA PRO A 48 -8.40 -2.15 -7.87
C PRO A 48 -7.52 -0.92 -7.60
N ASP A 49 -8.13 0.19 -7.17
CA ASP A 49 -7.44 1.46 -6.89
C ASP A 49 -7.02 1.61 -5.43
N LYS A 50 -7.30 0.64 -4.55
CA LYS A 50 -6.89 0.68 -3.15
C LYS A 50 -5.73 -0.28 -2.90
N LEU A 51 -4.79 0.14 -2.07
CA LEU A 51 -3.74 -0.73 -1.53
C LEU A 51 -3.38 -0.31 -0.11
N ILE A 52 -2.68 -1.17 0.60
CA ILE A 52 -2.08 -0.87 1.90
C ILE A 52 -0.59 -1.13 1.88
N THR A 53 0.11 -0.40 2.74
CA THR A 53 1.50 -0.71 3.10
C THR A 53 1.66 -0.72 4.60
N ALA A 54 2.48 -1.65 5.11
CA ALA A 54 2.78 -1.74 6.52
C ALA A 54 4.26 -2.12 6.77
N GLY A 55 4.79 -1.75 7.93
CA GLY A 55 6.19 -1.99 8.29
C GLY A 55 6.54 -1.42 9.67
N ILE A 56 7.79 -0.98 9.84
CA ILE A 56 8.26 -0.38 11.11
C ILE A 56 7.52 0.94 11.34
N LYS A 57 6.69 1.00 12.40
CA LYS A 57 5.88 2.17 12.78
C LYS A 57 5.05 2.76 11.62
N HIS A 58 4.78 1.94 10.61
CA HIS A 58 4.17 2.35 9.35
C HIS A 58 2.94 1.53 9.07
N MET A 59 1.81 2.20 8.94
CA MET A 59 0.58 1.65 8.37
C MET A 59 -0.11 2.77 7.59
N LYS A 60 -0.29 2.56 6.29
CA LYS A 60 -0.90 3.56 5.41
C LYS A 60 -1.80 2.89 4.39
N PHE A 61 -2.98 3.48 4.23
CA PHE A 61 -3.97 3.13 3.23
C PHE A 61 -3.82 4.07 2.05
N TRP A 62 -3.73 3.54 0.86
CA TRP A 62 -3.52 4.30 -0.36
C TRP A 62 -4.71 4.15 -1.30
N ARG A 63 -5.02 5.23 -2.00
CA ARG A 63 -5.94 5.23 -3.14
C ARG A 63 -5.25 5.84 -4.35
N LYS A 64 -5.30 5.16 -5.49
CA LYS A 64 -4.88 5.72 -6.78
C LYS A 64 -5.79 6.88 -7.15
N ALA A 65 -5.20 7.99 -7.56
CA ALA A 65 -5.91 9.16 -8.09
C ALA A 65 -5.08 9.77 -9.21
N GLY A 66 -5.56 9.69 -10.45
CA GLY A 66 -4.79 10.08 -11.62
C GLY A 66 -3.47 9.31 -11.71
N GLY A 67 -2.35 10.02 -11.88
CA GLY A 67 -0.99 9.46 -11.92
C GLY A 67 -0.33 9.23 -10.56
N GLY A 68 -1.03 9.45 -9.44
CA GLY A 68 -0.45 9.37 -8.09
C GLY A 68 -1.20 8.44 -7.12
N LEU A 69 -0.63 8.30 -5.92
CA LEU A 69 -1.26 7.63 -4.77
C LEU A 69 -1.51 8.62 -3.64
N ILE A 70 -2.75 8.70 -3.18
CA ILE A 70 -3.14 9.48 -2.00
C ILE A 70 -3.10 8.56 -0.79
N GLY A 71 -2.21 8.85 0.16
CA GLY A 71 -2.01 8.05 1.36
C GLY A 71 -2.70 8.62 2.60
N ARG A 72 -3.39 7.78 3.36
CA ARG A 72 -3.97 8.08 4.67
C ARG A 72 -3.34 7.17 5.72
N LYS A 73 -2.84 7.75 6.81
CA LYS A 73 -2.26 7.00 7.93
C LYS A 73 -3.34 6.15 8.59
N GLY A 74 -3.03 4.90 8.90
CA GLY A 74 -3.91 4.05 9.68
C GLY A 74 -4.00 4.51 11.14
N TYR A 75 -5.15 4.28 11.75
CA TYR A 75 -5.42 4.62 13.15
C TYR A 75 -5.57 3.33 13.97
N ILE A 76 -4.76 3.17 15.02
CA ILE A 76 -4.75 1.97 15.90
C ILE A 76 -5.55 2.24 17.19
N GLY A 77 -6.16 3.42 17.34
CA GLY A 77 -6.79 3.84 18.59
C GLY A 77 -5.81 4.52 19.55
N THR A 78 -6.32 4.93 20.72
CA THR A 78 -5.55 5.60 21.78
C THR A 78 -4.73 4.65 22.64
N LEU A 79 -5.12 3.38 22.73
CA LEU A 79 -4.45 2.34 23.52
C LEU A 79 -3.40 1.55 22.71
N GLY A 80 -3.44 1.66 21.38
CA GLY A 80 -2.56 0.92 20.48
C GLY A 80 -1.20 1.57 20.32
N LYS A 81 -0.12 0.80 20.51
CA LYS A 81 1.23 1.24 20.13
C LYS A 81 1.43 1.03 18.64
N ASN A 82 1.99 2.05 17.99
CA ASN A 82 2.38 1.95 16.59
C ASN A 82 3.72 1.22 16.50
N ASP A 83 3.66 -0.11 16.49
CA ASP A 83 4.82 -1.00 16.42
C ASP A 83 5.04 -1.54 15.00
N THR A 84 5.99 -2.45 14.85
CA THR A 84 6.33 -3.10 13.59
C THR A 84 5.24 -4.07 13.16
N MET A 85 4.68 -3.85 11.97
CA MET A 85 3.73 -4.77 11.35
C MET A 85 4.42 -5.63 10.29
N MET A 86 4.34 -6.96 10.47
CA MET A 86 4.99 -7.93 9.57
C MET A 86 4.05 -8.53 8.53
N CYS A 87 2.74 -8.42 8.73
CA CYS A 87 1.74 -8.94 7.82
C CYS A 87 0.48 -8.08 7.82
N ALA A 88 -0.30 -8.20 6.75
CA ALA A 88 -1.63 -7.64 6.66
C ALA A 88 -2.44 -8.42 5.60
N VAL A 89 -3.74 -8.52 5.82
CA VAL A 89 -4.68 -9.17 4.92
C VAL A 89 -5.95 -8.34 4.84
N TYR A 90 -6.59 -8.33 3.67
CA TYR A 90 -7.94 -7.79 3.54
C TYR A 90 -8.92 -8.86 4.01
N GLY A 91 -9.76 -8.50 4.99
CA GLY A 91 -10.91 -9.31 5.36
C GLY A 91 -12.00 -9.26 4.29
N TRP A 92 -12.97 -10.15 4.43
CA TRP A 92 -14.22 -10.09 3.68
C TRP A 92 -15.12 -8.98 4.24
N THR A 93 -15.91 -8.32 3.40
CA THR A 93 -16.89 -7.30 3.83
C THR A 93 -18.21 -7.51 3.10
N GLU A 94 -19.35 -7.32 3.77
CA GLU A 94 -20.70 -7.44 3.16
C GLU A 94 -20.98 -6.37 2.09
N GLU A 95 -20.22 -5.27 2.08
CA GLU A 95 -20.33 -4.17 1.11
C GLU A 95 -19.75 -4.52 -0.27
N MET A 96 -19.64 -5.81 -0.59
CA MET A 96 -19.10 -6.37 -1.82
C MET A 96 -20.11 -7.23 -2.56
#